data_AF-R4KA42-F1
#
_entry.id   AF-R4KA42-F1
#
_cell.length_a   1.000
_cell.length_b   1.000
_cell.length_c   1.000
_cell.angle_alpha   90.00
_cell.angle_beta   90.00
_cell.angle_gamma   90.00
#
_symmetry.space_group_name_H-M   'P 1'
#
loop_
_entity.id
_entity.type
_entity.pdbx_description
1 polymer ?
#
loop_
_entity_poly.entity_id
_entity_poly.type
_entity_poly.pdbx_seq_one_letter_code
_entity_poly.pdbx_strand_id
1 'polypeptide(L)'
;MKNTIKNLTPTNIYDLELNEQQILGSIIHIVAYIVSIISSIQDTQIIFKETSSGDSAQTAATSSVLVLIASIISAKVADDKLRETEQQIQNGTATGPIEPRANIAIGHELVVIGHYLEALGNIELAKQFG
;
A
#
# COMPACT_ATOMS: atom_id res chain seq x y z
N MET A 1 -15.63 -11.68 36.81
CA MET A 1 -14.91 -11.61 35.53
C MET A 1 -13.43 -11.48 35.84
N LYS A 2 -12.64 -12.54 35.65
CA LYS A 2 -11.18 -12.48 35.83
C LYS A 2 -10.61 -11.82 34.57
N ASN A 3 -10.02 -10.64 34.73
CA ASN A 3 -9.20 -10.01 33.70
C ASN A 3 -8.03 -10.93 33.37
N THR A 4 -8.13 -11.66 32.26
CA THR A 4 -6.99 -12.32 31.64
C THR A 4 -6.25 -11.25 30.83
N ILE A 5 -5.43 -10.45 31.51
CA ILE A 5 -4.34 -9.76 30.81
C ILE A 5 -3.40 -10.88 30.37
N LYS A 6 -3.60 -11.38 29.14
CA LYS A 6 -2.62 -12.26 28.50
C LYS A 6 -1.32 -11.48 28.46
N ASN A 7 -0.30 -11.98 29.14
CA ASN A 7 1.07 -11.49 28.99
C ASN A 7 1.42 -11.60 27.50
N LEU A 8 1.41 -10.47 26.79
CA LEU A 8 1.86 -10.38 25.42
C LEU A 8 3.38 -10.52 25.47
N THR A 9 3.90 -11.58 24.85
CA THR A 9 5.34 -11.73 24.63
C THR A 9 5.81 -10.63 23.67
N PRO A 10 7.10 -10.23 23.70
CA PRO A 10 7.64 -9.21 22.79
C PRO A 10 7.34 -9.50 21.31
N THR A 11 7.36 -10.77 20.92
CA THR A 11 6.97 -11.25 19.58
C THR A 11 5.52 -10.88 19.23
N ASN A 12 4.58 -11.05 20.16
CA ASN A 12 3.17 -10.71 19.96
C ASN A 12 2.91 -9.20 19.81
N ILE A 13 3.77 -8.35 20.39
CA ILE A 13 3.64 -6.89 20.28
C ILE A 13 4.13 -6.42 18.90
N TYR A 14 5.25 -6.98 18.44
CA TYR A 14 5.80 -6.67 17.12
C TYR A 14 4.88 -7.17 15.98
N ASP A 15 4.34 -8.38 16.11
CA ASP A 15 3.32 -8.91 15.20
C ASP A 15 2.06 -8.03 15.13
N LEU A 16 1.65 -7.46 16.26
CA LEU A 16 0.50 -6.56 16.32
C LEU A 16 0.78 -5.26 15.55
N GLU A 17 1.95 -4.65 15.76
CA GLU A 17 2.35 -3.41 15.07
C GLU A 17 2.41 -3.60 13.54
N LEU A 18 2.99 -4.71 13.07
CA LEU A 18 3.05 -5.02 11.64
C LEU A 18 1.65 -5.25 11.04
N ASN A 19 0.74 -5.85 11.79
CA ASN A 19 -0.64 -6.03 11.35
C ASN A 19 -1.41 -4.71 11.33
N GLU A 20 -1.19 -3.82 12.29
CA GLU A 20 -1.77 -2.47 12.28
C GLU A 20 -1.27 -1.65 11.09
N GLN A 21 0.04 -1.71 10.76
CA GLN A 21 0.59 -1.08 9.55
C GLN A 21 -0.03 -1.64 8.27
N GLN A 22 -0.24 -2.96 8.18
CA GLN A 22 -0.91 -3.59 7.04
C GLN A 22 -2.36 -3.12 6.89
N ILE A 23 -3.08 -3.00 8.01
CA ILE A 23 -4.46 -2.49 8.03
C ILE A 23 -4.48 -1.04 7.54
N LEU A 24 -3.59 -0.20 8.05
CA LEU A 24 -3.49 1.19 7.63
C LEU A 24 -3.20 1.31 6.13
N GLY A 25 -2.22 0.56 5.61
CA GLY A 25 -1.93 0.51 4.18
C GLY A 25 -3.15 0.09 3.34
N SER A 26 -3.88 -0.93 3.80
CA SER A 26 -5.09 -1.41 3.13
C SER A 26 -6.21 -0.37 3.09
N ILE A 27 -6.40 0.39 4.19
CA ILE A 27 -7.37 1.49 4.24
C ILE A 27 -6.99 2.58 3.22
N ILE A 28 -5.70 2.92 3.12
CA ILE A 28 -5.22 3.91 2.16
C ILE A 28 -5.48 3.44 0.72
N HIS A 29 -5.27 2.16 0.39
CA HIS A 29 -5.64 1.60 -0.92
C HIS A 29 -7.12 1.78 -1.23
N ILE A 30 -8.01 1.47 -0.28
CA ILE A 30 -9.46 1.62 -0.47
C ILE A 30 -9.81 3.08 -0.79
N VAL A 31 -9.29 4.02 0.00
CA VAL A 31 -9.51 5.45 -0.22
C VAL A 31 -8.97 5.88 -1.58
N ALA A 32 -7.77 5.44 -1.94
CA ALA A 32 -7.13 5.78 -3.21
C ALA A 32 -7.97 5.30 -4.40
N TYR A 33 -8.48 4.07 -4.37
CA TYR A 33 -9.34 3.56 -5.44
C TYR A 33 -10.69 4.27 -5.52
N ILE A 34 -11.26 4.70 -4.40
CA ILE A 34 -12.46 5.55 -4.42
C ILE A 34 -12.17 6.87 -5.15
N VAL A 35 -11.03 7.51 -4.88
CA VAL A 35 -10.62 8.74 -5.58
C VAL A 35 -10.40 8.49 -7.08
N SER A 36 -9.82 7.35 -7.46
CA SER A 36 -9.66 6.94 -8.87
C SER A 36 -11.00 6.79 -9.59
N ILE A 37 -12.00 6.20 -8.93
CA ILE A 37 -13.36 6.06 -9.47
C ILE A 37 -13.98 7.44 -9.69
N ILE A 38 -13.81 8.37 -8.74
CA ILE A 38 -14.31 9.74 -8.87
C ILE A 38 -13.67 10.43 -10.09
N SER A 39 -12.34 10.34 -10.26
CA SER A 39 -11.65 10.87 -11.44
C SER A 39 -12.18 10.27 -12.74
N SER A 40 -12.35 8.94 -12.80
CA SER A 40 -12.91 8.28 -13.99
C SER A 40 -14.34 8.75 -14.33
N ILE A 41 -15.16 9.05 -13.31
CA ILE A 41 -16.50 9.63 -13.48
C ILE A 41 -16.39 11.07 -14.01
N GLN A 42 -15.45 11.88 -13.52
CA GLN A 42 -15.21 13.23 -14.01
C GLN A 42 -14.75 13.22 -15.47
N ASP A 43 -13.82 12.33 -15.85
CA ASP A 43 -13.38 12.14 -17.25
C ASP A 43 -14.56 11.80 -18.16
N THR A 44 -15.43 10.91 -17.71
CA THR A 44 -16.67 10.57 -18.44
C THR A 44 -17.53 11.82 -18.64
N GLN A 45 -17.69 12.65 -17.61
CA GLN A 45 -18.47 13.90 -17.71
C GLN A 45 -17.81 14.93 -18.63
N ILE A 46 -16.48 15.05 -18.66
CA ILE A 46 -15.77 15.93 -19.59
C ILE A 46 -16.08 15.55 -21.04
N ILE A 47 -16.04 14.25 -21.36
CA ILE A 47 -16.35 13.73 -22.70
C ILE A 47 -17.81 14.01 -23.09
N PHE A 48 -18.75 13.91 -22.15
CA PHE A 48 -20.19 14.03 -22.45
C PHE A 48 -20.79 15.44 -22.21
N LYS A 49 -20.11 16.32 -21.46
CA LYS A 49 -20.67 17.61 -20.99
C LYS A 49 -19.75 18.82 -21.12
N GLU A 50 -18.57 18.69 -21.75
CA GLU A 50 -17.60 19.79 -21.96
C GLU A 50 -17.21 20.55 -20.67
N THR A 51 -17.00 19.83 -19.57
CA THR A 51 -16.41 20.40 -18.34
C THR A 51 -14.87 20.51 -18.44
N SER A 52 -14.25 21.37 -17.63
CA SER A 52 -12.79 21.58 -17.65
C SER A 52 -12.00 20.33 -17.24
N SER A 53 -10.98 19.97 -18.02
CA SER A 53 -10.19 18.74 -17.87
C SER A 53 -9.18 18.73 -16.70
N GLY A 54 -8.83 19.90 -16.16
CA GLY A 54 -7.79 20.03 -15.14
C GLY A 54 -8.12 19.34 -13.81
N ASP A 55 -9.37 19.41 -13.36
CA ASP A 55 -9.80 18.85 -12.07
C ASP A 55 -9.71 17.32 -12.04
N SER A 56 -9.99 16.66 -13.17
CA SER A 56 -9.89 15.20 -13.25
C SER A 56 -8.44 14.72 -13.24
N ALA A 57 -7.55 15.38 -13.98
CA ALA A 57 -6.13 15.03 -14.02
C ALA A 57 -5.47 15.19 -12.63
N GLN A 58 -5.80 16.25 -11.90
CA GLN A 58 -5.33 16.44 -10.52
C GLN A 58 -5.89 15.37 -9.56
N THR A 59 -7.15 14.97 -9.74
CA THR A 59 -7.77 13.90 -8.94
C THR A 59 -7.13 12.54 -9.21
N ALA A 60 -6.84 12.22 -10.48
CA ALA A 60 -6.09 11.02 -10.87
C ALA A 60 -4.69 11.00 -10.26
N ALA A 61 -3.94 12.11 -10.35
CA ALA A 61 -2.62 12.24 -9.75
C ALA A 61 -2.65 12.01 -8.22
N THR A 62 -3.64 12.59 -7.54
CA THR A 62 -3.84 12.40 -6.09
C THR A 62 -4.09 10.94 -5.76
N SER A 63 -4.96 10.27 -6.53
CA SER A 63 -5.23 8.85 -6.36
C SER A 63 -3.96 8.00 -6.51
N SER A 64 -3.20 8.16 -7.61
CA SER A 64 -2.00 7.36 -7.84
C SER A 64 -0.92 7.58 -6.79
N VAL A 65 -0.78 8.80 -6.24
CA VAL A 65 0.12 9.06 -5.10
C VAL A 65 -0.33 8.32 -3.84
N LEU A 66 -1.64 8.30 -3.54
CA LEU A 66 -2.17 7.57 -2.39
C LEU A 66 -1.98 6.04 -2.56
N VAL A 67 -2.20 5.52 -3.77
CA VAL A 67 -1.92 4.10 -4.09
C VAL A 67 -0.44 3.79 -3.88
N LEU A 68 0.47 4.65 -4.34
CA LEU A 68 1.91 4.49 -4.14
C LEU A 68 2.27 4.44 -2.65
N ILE A 69 1.74 5.37 -1.84
CA ILE A 69 1.98 5.39 -0.39
C ILE A 69 1.52 4.08 0.27
N ALA A 70 0.31 3.62 -0.06
CA ALA A 70 -0.23 2.36 0.46
C ALA A 70 0.63 1.14 0.06
N SER A 71 1.13 1.12 -1.17
CA SER A 71 2.02 0.08 -1.66
C SER A 71 3.38 0.10 -0.96
N ILE A 72 3.96 1.28 -0.69
CA ILE A 72 5.21 1.40 0.08
C ILE A 72 5.04 0.85 1.50
N ILE A 73 3.93 1.17 2.17
CA ILE A 73 3.62 0.64 3.50
C ILE A 73 3.54 -0.90 3.46
N SER A 74 2.84 -1.44 2.45
CA SER A 74 2.70 -2.90 2.29
C SER A 74 4.03 -3.59 2.01
N ALA A 75 4.88 -2.99 1.17
CA ALA A 75 6.22 -3.50 0.88
C ALA A 75 7.08 -3.54 2.15
N LYS A 76 7.09 -2.44 2.91
CA LYS A 76 7.80 -2.39 4.19
C LYS A 76 7.32 -3.47 5.17
N VAL A 77 6.01 -3.68 5.30
CA VAL A 77 5.47 -4.75 6.17
C VAL A 77 5.89 -6.13 5.67
N ALA A 78 5.91 -6.35 4.36
CA ALA A 78 6.37 -7.62 3.78
C ALA A 78 7.87 -7.88 4.08
N ASP A 79 8.72 -6.86 3.92
CA ASP A 79 10.14 -6.92 4.24
C ASP A 79 10.38 -7.16 5.74
N ASP A 80 9.65 -6.44 6.60
CA ASP A 80 9.76 -6.60 8.05
C ASP A 80 9.37 -8.03 8.49
N LYS A 81 8.33 -8.62 7.87
CA LYS A 81 7.92 -10.02 8.11
C LYS A 81 8.94 -11.04 7.57
N LEU A 82 9.58 -10.75 6.44
CA LEU A 82 10.66 -11.59 5.91
C LEU A 82 11.85 -11.57 6.87
N ARG A 83 12.31 -10.39 7.28
CA ARG A 83 13.43 -10.22 8.22
C ARG A 83 13.17 -10.88 9.57
N GLU A 84 11.94 -10.80 10.07
CA GLU A 84 11.58 -11.52 11.29
C GLU A 84 11.69 -13.04 11.10
N THR A 85 11.19 -13.56 9.98
CA THR A 85 11.29 -14.99 9.67
C THR A 85 12.76 -15.43 9.57
N GLU A 86 13.62 -14.63 8.94
CA GLU A 86 15.07 -14.85 8.89
C GLU A 86 15.69 -14.94 10.28
N GLN A 87 15.37 -13.99 11.16
CA GLN A 87 15.88 -13.96 12.53
C GLN A 87 15.40 -15.17 13.34
N GLN A 88 14.13 -15.55 13.21
CA GLN A 88 13.59 -16.73 13.89
C GLN A 88 14.25 -18.03 13.41
N ILE A 89 14.56 -18.14 12.12
CA ILE A 89 15.32 -19.28 11.57
C ILE A 89 16.76 -19.28 12.10
N GLN A 90 17.44 -18.14 12.07
CA GLN A 90 18.82 -18.00 12.58
C GLN A 90 18.92 -18.33 14.08
N ASN A 91 17.91 -17.95 14.86
CA ASN A 91 17.84 -18.23 16.30
C ASN A 91 17.34 -19.65 16.61
N GLY A 92 17.01 -20.46 15.61
CA GLY A 92 16.52 -21.83 15.77
C GLY A 92 15.11 -21.94 16.34
N THR A 93 14.33 -20.86 16.35
CA THR A 93 12.95 -20.84 16.84
C THR A 93 11.92 -21.14 15.75
N ALA A 94 12.35 -21.19 14.48
CA ALA A 94 11.55 -21.60 13.33
C ALA A 94 12.40 -22.41 12.32
N THR A 95 11.77 -23.30 11.55
CA THR A 95 12.44 -24.17 10.56
C THR A 95 11.73 -24.23 9.21
N GLY A 96 10.83 -23.27 8.95
CA GLY A 96 10.04 -23.22 7.71
C GLY A 96 10.83 -22.67 6.49
N PRO A 97 10.30 -22.87 5.27
CA PRO A 97 10.89 -22.32 4.05
C PRO A 97 10.77 -20.79 4.04
N ILE A 98 11.85 -20.12 3.62
CA ILE A 98 11.93 -18.66 3.56
C ILE A 98 11.42 -18.09 2.22
N GLU A 99 11.48 -18.91 1.16
CA GLU A 99 11.18 -18.54 -0.21
C GLU A 99 9.78 -17.92 -0.38
N PRO A 100 8.70 -18.41 0.28
CA PRO A 100 7.39 -17.78 0.16
C PRO A 100 7.37 -16.33 0.66
N ARG A 101 8.07 -16.03 1.77
CA ARG A 101 8.14 -14.68 2.33
C ARG A 101 8.98 -13.78 1.44
N ALA A 102 10.09 -14.29 0.92
CA ALA A 102 10.95 -13.56 -0.01
C ALA A 102 10.20 -13.20 -1.30
N ASN A 103 9.46 -14.14 -1.88
CA ASN A 103 8.65 -13.89 -3.07
C ASN A 103 7.55 -12.85 -2.82
N ILE A 104 6.93 -12.84 -1.64
CA ILE A 104 5.92 -11.83 -1.28
C ILE A 104 6.56 -10.44 -1.18
N ALA A 105 7.71 -10.32 -0.50
CA ALA A 105 8.46 -9.07 -0.38
C ALA A 105 8.83 -8.51 -1.76
N ILE A 106 9.48 -9.32 -2.60
CA ILE A 106 9.83 -8.96 -3.98
C ILE A 106 8.60 -8.56 -4.79
N GLY A 107 7.49 -9.29 -4.66
CA GLY A 107 6.24 -8.96 -5.32
C GLY A 107 5.72 -7.57 -4.94
N HIS A 108 5.80 -7.20 -3.67
CA HIS A 108 5.42 -5.86 -3.22
C HIS A 108 6.38 -4.77 -3.71
N GLU A 109 7.69 -5.02 -3.77
CA GLU A 109 8.65 -4.08 -4.35
C GLU A 109 8.34 -3.79 -5.82
N LEU A 110 8.03 -4.82 -6.61
CA LEU A 110 7.64 -4.66 -8.02
C LEU A 110 6.35 -3.84 -8.16
N VAL A 111 5.37 -4.04 -7.28
CA VAL A 111 4.14 -3.24 -7.24
C VAL A 111 4.45 -1.77 -6.93
N VAL A 112 5.35 -1.49 -5.98
CA VAL A 112 5.77 -0.12 -5.66
C VAL A 112 6.38 0.56 -6.88
N ILE A 113 7.26 -0.12 -7.63
CA ILE A 113 7.86 0.42 -8.86
C ILE A 113 6.77 0.73 -9.89
N GLY A 114 5.81 -0.18 -10.10
CA GLY A 114 4.68 0.03 -11.02
C GLY A 114 3.87 1.27 -10.66
N HIS A 115 3.42 1.39 -9.41
CA HIS A 115 2.64 2.55 -8.96
C HIS A 115 3.46 3.84 -8.92
N TYR A 116 4.78 3.76 -8.73
CA TYR A 116 5.66 4.92 -8.81
C TYR A 116 5.65 5.51 -10.24
N LEU A 117 5.81 4.66 -11.25
CA LEU A 117 5.76 5.08 -12.65
C LEU A 117 4.38 5.65 -13.02
N GLU A 118 3.31 5.02 -12.56
CA GLU A 118 1.94 5.50 -12.77
C GLU A 118 1.73 6.88 -12.13
N ALA A 119 2.13 7.05 -10.86
CA ALA A 119 2.02 8.33 -10.17
C ALA A 119 2.81 9.43 -10.88
N LEU A 120 4.02 9.15 -11.35
CA LEU A 120 4.80 10.11 -12.15
C LEU A 120 4.06 10.53 -13.42
N GLY A 121 3.48 9.57 -14.16
CA GLY A 121 2.71 9.84 -15.37
C GLY A 121 1.50 10.74 -15.10
N ASN A 122 0.69 10.40 -14.08
CA ASN A 122 -0.51 11.16 -13.74
C ASN A 122 -0.18 12.55 -13.17
N ILE A 123 0.91 12.69 -12.41
CA ILE A 123 1.40 14.01 -11.96
C ILE A 123 1.80 14.87 -13.16
N GLU A 124 2.48 14.30 -14.15
CA GLU A 124 2.92 15.05 -15.32
C GLU A 124 1.74 15.48 -16.20
N LEU A 125 0.75 14.61 -16.39
CA LEU A 125 -0.52 14.97 -17.04
C LEU A 125 -1.23 16.10 -16.28
N ALA A 126 -1.33 16.01 -14.95
CA ALA A 126 -1.95 17.04 -14.14
C ALA A 126 -1.26 18.40 -14.26
N LYS A 127 0.07 18.45 -14.45
CA LYS A 127 0.78 19.72 -14.70
C LYS A 127 0.53 20.31 -16.09
N GLN A 128 0.29 19.45 -17.08
CA GLN A 128 0.04 19.88 -18.46
C GLN A 128 -1.38 20.42 -18.66
N PHE A 129 -2.35 19.88 -17.91
CA PHE A 129 -3.78 20.18 -18.06
C PHE A 129 -4.39 20.94 -16.87
N GLY A 130 -3.63 21.17 -15.80
CA GLY A 130 -4.03 21.87 -14.58
C GLY A 130 -3.72 23.36 -14.54
#